data_AF-A0A2T3ZGM3-F1
#
_entry.id   AF-A0A2T3ZGM3-F1
#
_cell.length_a   1.000
_cell.length_b   1.000
_cell.length_c   1.000
_cell.angle_alpha   90.00
_cell.angle_beta   90.00
_cell.angle_gamma   90.00
#
_symmetry.space_group_name_H-M   'P 1'
#
loop_
_entity.id
_entity.type
_entity.pdbx_description
1 polymer ?
#
loop_
_entity_poly.entity_id
_entity_poly.type
_entity_poly.pdbx_seq_one_letter_code
_entity_poly.pdbx_strand_id
1 'polypeptide(L)'
;MANHCGPWDNEFLELIKVSLEHVLKTTPPQPTYGVHDIHVYLFFSTGGPLSHVQVAGHCLMHWTRQYLEGDRGEVNITTRVGINSKKLARDALTACLSKDEDDVTAFLSKMPIVLGPYPDSEKDLFGSEFWEGRAGTLYFFAVLLEDPTAQVSEKILSDSIDQDERGWMFYDLELTGSGHGAIGITTQLVVATPSLALRLKTKLRAVLDLQVDGDWPSNIASAGYDNPFLMQWCHGASRFVFSLKALWPYFPDMQGQIDHFLSLVTVEATEEAKRLEPGDFSRADYGPAMAITFKYHSSVAWTWAVCEQKDPLMLVQTDI
;
A
#
# COMPACT_ATOMS: atom_id res chain seq x y z
N MET A 1 -2.66 22.36 -8.65
CA MET A 1 -3.48 22.07 -9.85
C MET A 1 -4.86 21.60 -9.38
N ALA A 2 -5.91 21.85 -10.17
CA ALA A 2 -7.30 21.95 -9.73
C ALA A 2 -7.85 20.74 -8.95
N ASN A 3 -8.54 21.03 -7.84
CA ASN A 3 -9.38 20.09 -7.09
C ASN A 3 -10.50 19.54 -7.99
N HIS A 4 -10.35 18.32 -8.48
CA HIS A 4 -11.37 17.57 -9.22
C HIS A 4 -12.16 16.60 -8.31
N CYS A 5 -12.53 17.01 -7.10
CA CYS A 5 -13.54 16.29 -6.33
C CYS A 5 -14.93 16.88 -6.63
N GLY A 6 -15.66 16.27 -7.57
CA GLY A 6 -17.10 16.51 -7.70
C GLY A 6 -17.87 16.02 -6.46
N PRO A 7 -19.12 16.43 -6.25
CA PRO A 7 -19.92 15.96 -5.12
C PRO A 7 -20.05 14.43 -5.16
N TRP A 8 -19.67 13.80 -4.04
CA TRP A 8 -19.75 12.36 -3.81
C TRP A 8 -21.22 11.90 -3.89
N ASP A 9 -21.49 10.74 -4.49
CA ASP A 9 -22.83 10.19 -4.44
C ASP A 9 -23.12 9.57 -3.06
N ASN A 10 -24.40 9.57 -2.68
CA ASN A 10 -24.82 9.11 -1.35
C ASN A 10 -24.61 7.60 -1.16
N GLU A 11 -24.61 6.82 -2.24
CA GLU A 11 -24.46 5.36 -2.19
C GLU A 11 -23.03 4.97 -1.80
N PHE A 12 -22.04 5.64 -2.37
CA PHE A 12 -20.63 5.50 -2.02
C PHE A 12 -20.35 5.88 -0.56
N LEU A 13 -20.87 7.02 -0.10
CA LEU A 13 -20.68 7.47 1.28
C LEU A 13 -21.31 6.50 2.30
N GLU A 14 -22.48 5.94 1.99
CA GLU A 14 -23.10 4.91 2.83
C GLU A 14 -22.30 3.60 2.82
N LEU A 15 -21.74 3.19 1.68
CA LEU A 15 -20.87 2.02 1.63
C LEU A 15 -19.62 2.18 2.51
N ILE A 16 -18.94 3.34 2.45
CA ILE A 16 -17.79 3.62 3.31
C ILE A 16 -18.19 3.60 4.78
N LYS A 17 -19.30 4.26 5.12
CA LYS A 17 -19.80 4.29 6.50
C LYS A 17 -20.09 2.89 7.04
N VAL A 18 -20.88 2.09 6.34
CA VAL A 18 -21.19 0.69 6.71
C VAL A 18 -19.92 -0.13 6.87
N SER A 19 -18.94 0.10 5.99
CA SER A 19 -17.66 -0.58 6.03
C SER A 19 -16.86 -0.25 7.30
N LEU A 20 -16.77 1.03 7.64
CA LEU A 20 -16.08 1.49 8.84
C LEU A 20 -16.82 1.08 10.12
N GLU A 21 -18.16 1.06 10.11
CA GLU A 21 -18.96 0.52 11.22
C GLU A 21 -18.72 -0.98 11.42
N HIS A 22 -18.55 -1.74 10.34
CA HIS A 22 -18.17 -3.14 10.42
C HIS A 22 -16.80 -3.31 11.09
N VAL A 23 -15.80 -2.51 10.69
CA VAL A 23 -14.47 -2.51 11.32
C VAL A 23 -14.57 -2.22 12.81
N LEU A 24 -15.32 -1.20 13.23
CA LEU A 24 -15.52 -0.92 14.65
C LEU A 24 -16.17 -2.09 15.40
N LYS A 25 -17.11 -2.78 14.76
CA LYS A 25 -17.80 -3.93 15.38
C LYS A 25 -16.88 -5.15 15.51
N THR A 26 -16.02 -5.41 14.53
CA THR A 26 -15.16 -6.60 14.50
C THR A 26 -13.85 -6.40 15.23
N THR A 27 -13.33 -5.18 15.25
CA THR A 27 -12.04 -4.81 15.81
C THR A 27 -12.15 -3.50 16.58
N PRO A 28 -13.00 -3.39 17.61
CA PRO A 28 -13.20 -2.13 18.33
C PRO A 28 -11.92 -1.66 19.02
N PRO A 29 -11.76 -0.35 19.26
CA PRO A 29 -10.63 0.15 20.05
C PRO A 29 -10.48 -0.59 21.37
N GLN A 30 -9.28 -1.05 21.66
CA GLN A 30 -8.95 -1.79 22.88
C GLN A 30 -8.02 -0.96 23.78
N PRO A 31 -8.10 -1.14 25.11
CA PRO A 31 -7.14 -0.54 26.03
C PRO A 31 -5.72 -1.10 25.84
N THR A 32 -5.60 -2.32 25.32
CA THR A 32 -4.33 -2.97 24.99
C THR A 32 -4.44 -3.71 23.66
N TYR A 33 -3.40 -3.66 22.85
CA TYR A 33 -3.34 -4.32 21.55
C TYR A 33 -2.23 -5.36 21.48
N GLY A 34 -2.50 -6.46 20.77
CA GLY A 34 -1.53 -7.50 20.45
C GLY A 34 -0.72 -7.21 19.17
N VAL A 35 -0.60 -8.23 18.31
CA VAL A 35 0.45 -8.28 17.28
C VAL A 35 0.13 -7.47 16.01
N HIS A 36 -1.10 -7.04 15.74
CA HIS A 36 -1.45 -6.33 14.49
C HIS A 36 -2.54 -5.30 14.71
N ASP A 37 -2.35 -4.07 14.20
CA ASP A 37 -3.40 -3.06 14.28
C ASP A 37 -3.29 -1.96 13.20
N ILE A 38 -3.69 -2.31 11.98
CA ILE A 38 -3.73 -1.40 10.81
C ILE A 38 -4.98 -0.49 10.82
N HIS A 39 -5.94 -0.72 11.71
CA HIS A 39 -7.23 -0.02 11.73
C HIS A 39 -7.10 1.48 12.03
N VAL A 40 -6.13 1.88 12.85
CA VAL A 40 -5.86 3.30 13.16
C VAL A 40 -5.62 4.10 11.87
N TYR A 41 -4.88 3.50 10.95
CA TYR A 41 -4.51 4.10 9.68
C TYR A 41 -5.70 4.32 8.78
N LEU A 42 -6.60 3.32 8.73
CA LEU A 42 -7.81 3.38 7.93
C LEU A 42 -8.68 4.57 8.34
N PHE A 43 -8.88 4.80 9.64
CA PHE A 43 -9.65 5.96 10.12
C PHE A 43 -8.92 7.29 9.90
N PHE A 44 -7.59 7.31 10.03
CA PHE A 44 -6.81 8.53 9.83
C PHE A 44 -6.80 8.98 8.36
N SER A 45 -6.46 8.07 7.44
CA SER A 45 -6.40 8.37 6.00
C SER A 45 -7.76 8.75 5.43
N THR A 46 -8.85 8.25 6.04
CA THR A 46 -10.23 8.61 5.68
C THR A 46 -10.75 9.89 6.30
N GLY A 47 -10.23 10.29 7.46
CA GLY A 47 -10.74 11.44 8.21
C GLY A 47 -10.57 12.80 7.54
N GLY A 48 -9.58 12.98 6.65
CA GLY A 48 -9.42 14.22 5.90
C GLY A 48 -10.49 14.37 4.82
N PRO A 49 -10.45 13.55 3.76
CA PRO A 49 -11.34 13.74 2.62
C PRO A 49 -12.81 13.32 2.90
N LEU A 50 -13.09 12.55 3.96
CA LEU A 50 -14.45 12.24 4.46
C LEU A 50 -14.73 12.81 5.86
N SER A 51 -14.20 14.00 6.16
CA SER A 51 -14.43 14.68 7.43
C SER A 51 -15.91 14.86 7.83
N HIS A 52 -16.83 14.79 6.86
CA HIS A 52 -18.29 14.88 7.06
C HIS A 52 -18.97 13.53 7.37
N VAL A 53 -18.30 12.41 7.11
CA VAL A 53 -18.84 11.07 7.40
C VAL A 53 -18.74 10.82 8.91
N GLN A 54 -19.86 10.38 9.48
CA GLN A 54 -19.93 9.94 10.86
C GLN A 54 -20.16 8.44 10.91
N VAL A 55 -19.35 7.76 11.70
CA VAL A 55 -19.38 6.31 11.90
C VAL A 55 -19.76 6.09 13.37
N ALA A 56 -20.84 5.36 13.63
CA ALA A 56 -21.37 5.17 14.99
C ALA A 56 -21.52 6.48 15.78
N GLY A 57 -21.94 7.57 15.12
CA GLY A 57 -22.20 8.87 15.73
C GLY A 57 -20.96 9.75 15.98
N HIS A 58 -19.77 9.33 15.56
CA HIS A 58 -18.54 10.08 15.74
C HIS A 58 -17.81 10.32 14.42
N CYS A 59 -17.05 11.42 14.33
CA CYS A 59 -16.19 11.67 13.18
C CYS A 59 -15.03 10.66 13.14
N LEU A 60 -14.46 10.43 11.96
CA LEU A 60 -13.39 9.45 11.77
C LEU A 60 -12.16 9.75 12.65
N MET A 61 -11.85 11.03 12.85
CA MET A 61 -10.77 11.49 13.73
C MET A 61 -10.99 11.16 15.22
N HIS A 62 -12.23 10.97 15.66
CA HIS A 62 -12.51 10.46 17.00
C HIS A 62 -12.00 9.01 17.10
N TRP A 63 -12.37 8.16 16.14
CA TRP A 63 -11.95 6.76 16.11
C TRP A 63 -10.44 6.61 15.95
N THR A 64 -9.80 7.42 15.11
CA THR A 64 -8.32 7.44 15.01
C THR A 64 -7.66 7.63 16.38
N ARG A 65 -8.15 8.58 17.18
CA ARG A 65 -7.60 8.83 18.53
C ARG A 65 -7.86 7.66 19.47
N GLN A 66 -9.08 7.12 19.46
CA GLN A 66 -9.42 5.96 20.29
C GLN A 66 -8.54 4.75 19.99
N TYR A 67 -8.22 4.48 18.72
CA TYR A 67 -7.28 3.42 18.39
C TYR A 67 -5.85 3.72 18.83
N LEU A 68 -5.40 4.98 18.82
CA LEU A 68 -4.06 5.36 19.27
C LEU A 68 -3.87 5.31 20.78
N GLU A 69 -4.93 5.52 21.56
CA GLU A 69 -4.90 5.52 23.03
C GLU A 69 -4.53 4.17 23.63
N GLY A 70 -4.86 3.07 22.96
CA GLY A 70 -4.56 1.74 23.50
C GLY A 70 -3.07 1.43 23.57
N ASP A 71 -2.69 0.82 24.69
CA ASP A 71 -1.32 0.42 24.98
C ASP A 71 -0.87 -0.73 24.08
N ARG A 72 0.35 -0.64 23.59
CA ARG A 72 1.00 -1.62 22.69
C ARG A 72 2.28 -2.18 23.30
N GLY A 73 2.55 -1.86 24.57
CA GLY A 73 3.83 -2.11 25.21
C GLY A 73 4.96 -1.30 24.58
N GLU A 74 6.19 -1.74 24.82
CA GLU A 74 7.37 -1.17 24.18
C GLU A 74 7.43 -1.58 22.71
N VAL A 75 7.22 -0.61 21.81
CA VAL A 75 7.25 -0.84 20.37
C VAL A 75 8.59 -0.34 19.82
N ASN A 76 9.45 -1.28 19.42
CA ASN A 76 10.75 -0.99 18.81
C ASN A 76 10.75 -1.32 17.31
N ILE A 77 11.62 -0.63 16.55
CA ILE A 77 11.92 -1.03 15.17
C ILE A 77 12.76 -2.30 15.26
N THR A 78 12.30 -3.37 14.64
CA THR A 78 13.00 -4.67 14.60
C THR A 78 13.57 -4.89 13.20
N THR A 79 13.01 -5.83 12.44
CA THR A 79 13.42 -6.16 11.06
C THR A 79 12.53 -5.50 10.01
N ARG A 80 11.57 -4.64 10.43
CA ARG A 80 10.53 -4.08 9.57
C ARG A 80 10.45 -2.57 9.70
N VAL A 81 10.56 -1.89 8.57
CA VAL A 81 10.47 -0.43 8.43
C VAL A 81 9.33 0.03 7.49
N GLY A 82 8.66 -0.91 6.82
CA GLY A 82 7.50 -0.63 5.96
C GLY A 82 6.20 -0.41 6.71
N ILE A 83 5.06 -0.56 6.01
CA ILE A 83 3.73 -0.32 6.60
C ILE A 83 3.45 -1.18 7.84
N ASN A 84 4.02 -2.38 7.91
CA ASN A 84 3.86 -3.25 9.07
C ASN A 84 4.75 -2.86 10.27
N SER A 85 5.55 -1.78 10.15
CA SER A 85 6.35 -1.25 11.26
C SER A 85 5.48 -0.46 12.23
N LYS A 86 4.97 -1.13 13.27
CA LYS A 86 4.12 -0.48 14.30
C LYS A 86 4.73 0.79 14.90
N LYS A 87 6.06 0.81 15.09
CA LYS A 87 6.74 1.94 15.72
C LYS A 87 6.71 3.16 14.80
N LEU A 88 7.22 3.02 13.57
CA LEU A 88 7.20 4.08 12.58
C LEU A 88 5.77 4.54 12.31
N ALA A 89 4.87 3.58 12.23
CA ALA A 89 3.48 3.85 11.98
C ALA A 89 2.84 4.68 13.13
N ARG A 90 3.06 4.30 14.39
CA ARG A 90 2.52 5.06 15.52
C ARG A 90 3.13 6.45 15.61
N ASP A 91 4.44 6.56 15.44
CA ASP A 91 5.17 7.83 15.57
C ASP A 91 4.75 8.82 14.47
N ALA A 92 4.62 8.35 13.22
CA ALA A 92 4.13 9.16 12.11
C ALA A 92 2.71 9.69 12.37
N LEU A 93 1.79 8.83 12.81
CA LEU A 93 0.43 9.25 13.15
C LEU A 93 0.39 10.21 14.33
N THR A 94 1.19 9.97 15.35
CA THR A 94 1.30 10.86 16.51
C THR A 94 1.74 12.24 16.06
N ALA A 95 2.83 12.32 15.30
CA ALA A 95 3.35 13.57 14.74
C ALA A 95 2.30 14.30 13.87
N CYS A 96 1.59 13.57 13.00
CA CYS A 96 0.52 14.13 12.18
C CYS A 96 -0.64 14.72 13.01
N LEU A 97 -1.00 14.07 14.13
CA LEU A 97 -2.17 14.41 14.92
C LEU A 97 -1.91 15.48 15.97
N SER A 98 -0.78 15.40 16.67
CA SER A 98 -0.39 16.38 17.68
C SER A 98 -0.01 17.71 17.03
N LYS A 99 0.59 17.64 15.82
CA LYS A 99 1.23 18.78 15.15
C LYS A 99 2.32 19.43 16.02
N ASP A 100 2.90 18.64 16.92
CA ASP A 100 3.98 19.05 17.81
C ASP A 100 5.34 18.80 17.11
N GLU A 101 6.22 19.80 17.15
CA GLU A 101 7.57 19.70 16.59
C GLU A 101 8.41 18.63 17.30
N ASP A 102 8.17 18.39 18.58
CA ASP A 102 8.86 17.36 19.35
C ASP A 102 8.48 15.95 18.86
N ASP A 103 7.21 15.72 18.51
CA ASP A 103 6.74 14.44 17.96
C ASP A 103 7.27 14.21 16.54
N VAL A 104 7.33 15.27 15.71
CA VAL A 104 7.97 15.20 14.39
C VAL A 104 9.46 14.88 14.53
N THR A 105 10.15 15.54 15.46
CA THR A 105 11.57 15.30 15.75
C THR A 105 11.80 13.87 16.25
N ALA A 106 10.93 13.38 17.13
CA ALA A 106 11.00 12.01 17.63
C ALA A 106 10.82 10.99 16.50
N PHE A 107 9.88 11.21 15.58
CA PHE A 107 9.71 10.37 14.39
C PHE A 107 10.94 10.40 13.48
N LEU A 108 11.44 11.60 13.15
CA LEU A 108 12.62 11.79 12.32
C LEU A 108 13.91 11.20 12.91
N SER A 109 14.01 11.10 14.24
CA SER A 109 15.15 10.45 14.90
C SER A 109 15.34 8.99 14.50
N LYS A 110 14.33 8.36 13.87
CA LYS A 110 14.37 6.99 13.35
C LYS A 110 14.99 6.89 11.95
N MET A 111 15.21 8.00 11.26
CA MET A 111 15.79 8.03 9.92
C MET A 111 17.13 7.29 9.78
N PRO A 112 18.10 7.41 10.71
CA PRO A 112 19.34 6.66 10.63
C PRO A 112 19.12 5.14 10.63
N ILE A 113 18.10 4.65 11.35
CA ILE A 113 17.74 3.23 11.38
C ILE A 113 17.14 2.79 10.05
N VAL A 114 16.40 3.66 9.34
CA VAL A 114 15.80 3.34 8.04
C VAL A 114 16.85 3.41 6.92
N LEU A 115 17.72 4.42 6.92
CA LEU A 115 18.65 4.70 5.83
C LEU A 115 19.98 3.93 5.93
N GLY A 116 20.43 3.65 7.15
CA GLY A 116 21.83 3.32 7.41
C GLY A 116 22.74 4.57 7.29
N PRO A 117 24.06 4.39 7.02
CA PRO A 117 24.76 3.12 6.84
C PRO A 117 24.82 2.29 8.13
N TYR A 118 24.88 0.97 7.97
CA TYR A 118 25.17 0.05 9.08
C TYR A 118 26.67 -0.23 9.13
N PRO A 119 27.24 -0.50 10.32
CA PRO A 119 28.63 -0.93 10.44
C PRO A 119 28.90 -2.15 9.54
N ASP A 120 30.10 -2.29 8.98
CA ASP A 120 30.46 -3.43 8.11
C ASP A 120 30.25 -4.81 8.76
N SER A 121 30.22 -4.86 10.10
CA SER A 121 29.93 -6.05 10.90
C SER A 121 28.44 -6.42 10.96
N GLU A 122 27.56 -5.52 10.55
CA GLU A 122 26.11 -5.66 10.60
C GLU A 122 25.53 -5.71 9.17
N LYS A 123 24.70 -6.71 8.90
CA LYS A 123 23.98 -6.79 7.64
C LYS A 123 22.83 -5.78 7.65
N ASP A 124 22.64 -5.03 6.57
CA ASP A 124 21.40 -4.29 6.33
C ASP A 124 20.24 -5.30 6.28
N LEU A 125 19.38 -5.27 7.29
CA LEU A 125 18.27 -6.20 7.45
C LEU A 125 17.01 -5.72 6.72
N PHE A 126 16.98 -4.49 6.22
CA PHE A 126 15.77 -3.91 5.67
C PHE A 126 15.76 -4.02 4.14
N GLY A 127 14.68 -4.61 3.62
CA GLY A 127 14.40 -4.63 2.19
C GLY A 127 13.84 -3.30 1.69
N SER A 128 13.68 -3.21 0.37
CA SER A 128 13.09 -2.04 -0.28
C SER A 128 11.58 -2.13 -0.46
N GLU A 129 10.95 -3.29 -0.26
CA GLU A 129 9.54 -3.49 -0.59
C GLU A 129 8.55 -2.75 0.33
N PHE A 130 7.26 -2.79 -0.03
CA PHE A 130 6.25 -1.91 0.55
C PHE A 130 5.77 -2.34 1.94
N TRP A 131 5.73 -3.64 2.23
CA TRP A 131 5.07 -4.15 3.42
C TRP A 131 5.95 -4.07 4.67
N GLU A 132 7.21 -4.49 4.54
CA GLU A 132 8.22 -4.56 5.60
C GLU A 132 9.42 -3.64 5.34
N GLY A 133 9.58 -3.13 4.12
CA GLY A 133 10.75 -2.40 3.66
C GLY A 133 10.57 -0.89 3.50
N ARG A 134 11.61 -0.26 2.95
CA ARG A 134 11.75 1.20 2.85
C ARG A 134 10.67 1.88 2.01
N ALA A 135 10.14 1.22 0.96
CA ALA A 135 9.05 1.78 0.17
C ALA A 135 7.78 1.98 1.00
N GLY A 136 7.52 1.13 1.99
CA GLY A 136 6.43 1.33 2.94
C GLY A 136 6.65 2.53 3.84
N THR A 137 7.89 2.86 4.16
CA THR A 137 8.21 4.03 4.97
C THR A 137 7.90 5.34 4.24
N LEU A 138 8.03 5.37 2.91
CA LEU A 138 7.67 6.55 2.10
C LEU A 138 6.19 6.95 2.30
N TYR A 139 5.30 5.98 2.55
CA TYR A 139 3.90 6.23 2.85
C TYR A 139 3.71 7.12 4.09
N PHE A 140 4.60 7.02 5.08
CA PHE A 140 4.56 7.85 6.29
C PHE A 140 5.17 9.24 6.08
N PHE A 141 6.18 9.37 5.22
CA PHE A 141 6.91 10.62 5.01
C PHE A 141 6.32 11.54 3.94
N ALA A 142 5.68 11.00 2.91
CA ALA A 142 5.09 11.78 1.82
C ALA A 142 4.04 12.79 2.33
N VAL A 143 3.46 12.53 3.50
CA VAL A 143 2.48 13.40 4.17
C VAL A 143 3.15 14.51 4.99
N LEU A 144 4.43 14.35 5.35
CA LEU A 144 5.09 15.15 6.36
C LEU A 144 6.23 16.02 5.81
N LEU A 145 7.17 15.48 5.02
CA LEU A 145 8.46 16.16 4.77
C LEU A 145 9.14 15.75 3.44
N GLU A 146 9.64 16.73 2.68
CA GLU A 146 10.32 16.51 1.39
C GLU A 146 11.74 15.90 1.53
N ASP A 147 12.58 16.42 2.42
CA ASP A 147 13.99 16.00 2.53
C ASP A 147 14.18 14.53 2.96
N PRO A 148 13.47 14.00 3.99
CA PRO A 148 13.55 12.58 4.35
C PRO A 148 13.01 11.67 3.23
N THR A 149 11.97 12.11 2.52
CA THR A 149 11.37 11.38 1.40
C THR A 149 12.38 11.18 0.27
N ALA A 150 13.15 12.22 -0.07
CA ALA A 150 14.20 12.13 -1.08
C ALA A 150 15.33 11.17 -0.64
N GLN A 151 15.77 11.22 0.61
CA GLN A 151 16.83 10.35 1.13
C GLN A 151 16.43 8.86 1.11
N VAL A 152 15.20 8.55 1.54
CA VAL A 152 14.67 7.16 1.48
C VAL A 152 14.55 6.69 0.04
N SER A 153 14.07 7.57 -0.84
CA SER A 153 13.91 7.23 -2.26
C SER A 153 15.25 6.91 -2.93
N GLU A 154 16.29 7.70 -2.69
CA GLU A 154 17.64 7.41 -3.23
C GLU A 154 18.25 6.14 -2.61
N LYS A 155 18.03 5.87 -1.32
CA LYS A 155 18.46 4.60 -0.70
C LYS A 155 17.78 3.41 -1.37
N ILE A 156 16.47 3.45 -1.60
CA ILE A 156 15.75 2.40 -2.33
C ILE A 156 16.33 2.23 -3.74
N LEU A 157 16.60 3.30 -4.48
CA LEU A 157 17.21 3.21 -5.81
C LEU A 157 18.60 2.56 -5.75
N SER A 158 19.39 2.84 -4.71
CA SER A 158 20.70 2.22 -4.51
C SER A 158 20.64 0.74 -4.14
N ASP A 159 19.52 0.29 -3.57
CA ASP A 159 19.26 -1.12 -3.23
C ASP A 159 18.81 -1.96 -4.45
N SER A 160 18.53 -1.31 -5.59
CA SER A 160 18.14 -1.99 -6.82
C SER A 160 19.30 -2.85 -7.34
N ILE A 161 19.02 -4.09 -7.74
CA ILE A 161 20.04 -5.03 -8.27
C ILE A 161 20.50 -4.66 -9.68
N ASP A 162 19.76 -3.80 -10.36
CA ASP A 162 20.16 -3.17 -11.61
C ASP A 162 19.56 -1.78 -11.78
N GLN A 163 20.03 -1.09 -12.81
CA GLN A 163 19.50 0.23 -13.15
C GLN A 163 18.14 0.15 -13.88
N ASP A 164 17.87 -0.92 -14.63
CA ASP A 164 16.88 -0.87 -15.71
C ASP A 164 15.73 -1.88 -15.62
N GLU A 165 15.94 -3.17 -15.30
CA GLU A 165 14.98 -4.22 -15.69
C GLU A 165 14.47 -5.10 -14.54
N ARG A 166 15.34 -5.65 -13.69
CA ARG A 166 14.99 -6.66 -12.66
C ARG A 166 14.57 -6.05 -11.34
N GLY A 167 14.97 -4.81 -11.06
CA GLY A 167 14.45 -4.06 -9.90
C GLY A 167 15.07 -4.50 -8.59
N TRP A 168 14.28 -5.07 -7.68
CA TRP A 168 14.65 -5.31 -6.28
C TRP A 168 14.39 -6.74 -5.85
N MET A 169 15.17 -7.19 -4.86
CA MET A 169 15.03 -8.51 -4.26
C MET A 169 14.19 -8.45 -2.98
N PHE A 170 13.38 -9.47 -2.76
CA PHE A 170 12.75 -9.77 -1.47
C PHE A 170 12.96 -11.25 -1.13
N TYR A 171 13.64 -11.55 -0.02
CA TYR A 171 14.08 -12.91 0.35
C TYR A 171 14.65 -13.71 -0.84
N ASP A 172 15.58 -13.10 -1.58
CA ASP A 172 16.22 -13.70 -2.76
C ASP A 172 15.27 -13.98 -3.94
N LEU A 173 14.09 -13.37 -3.98
CA LEU A 173 13.13 -13.42 -5.09
C LEU A 173 12.97 -12.06 -5.78
N GLU A 174 12.89 -12.07 -7.11
CA GLU A 174 12.60 -10.89 -7.95
C GLU A 174 11.08 -10.80 -8.16
N LEU A 175 10.36 -10.23 -7.19
CA LEU A 175 8.88 -10.23 -7.25
C LEU A 175 8.34 -9.08 -8.10
N THR A 176 7.21 -9.30 -8.78
CA THR A 176 6.54 -8.25 -9.58
C THR A 176 5.54 -7.43 -8.77
N GLY A 177 4.90 -8.03 -7.76
CA GLY A 177 3.64 -7.54 -7.19
C GLY A 177 3.70 -6.32 -6.26
N SER A 178 2.55 -5.74 -5.94
CA SER A 178 2.45 -4.45 -5.23
C SER A 178 2.88 -4.46 -3.76
N GLY A 179 2.87 -5.63 -3.11
CA GLY A 179 3.36 -5.76 -1.73
C GLY A 179 4.88 -5.88 -1.67
N HIS A 180 5.41 -6.91 -2.31
CA HIS A 180 6.82 -7.29 -2.15
C HIS A 180 7.71 -7.04 -3.38
N GLY A 181 7.15 -6.46 -4.45
CA GLY A 181 7.76 -6.48 -5.77
C GLY A 181 7.89 -5.13 -6.46
N ALA A 182 8.42 -5.18 -7.68
CA ALA A 182 8.86 -4.04 -8.45
C ALA A 182 7.76 -3.00 -8.71
N ILE A 183 6.51 -3.41 -8.96
CA ILE A 183 5.42 -2.46 -9.21
C ILE A 183 5.07 -1.65 -7.96
N GLY A 184 5.12 -2.28 -6.77
CA GLY A 184 4.83 -1.61 -5.49
C GLY A 184 5.89 -0.58 -5.15
N ILE A 185 7.16 -0.98 -5.28
CA ILE A 185 8.30 -0.09 -5.03
C ILE A 185 8.30 1.09 -6.00
N THR A 186 8.12 0.82 -7.30
CA THR A 186 8.06 1.86 -8.34
C THR A 186 6.93 2.84 -8.06
N THR A 187 5.76 2.34 -7.65
CA THR A 187 4.61 3.20 -7.31
C THR A 187 4.95 4.14 -6.16
N GLN A 188 5.50 3.62 -5.06
CA GLN A 188 5.83 4.45 -3.90
C GLN A 188 6.91 5.48 -4.22
N LEU A 189 7.94 5.11 -4.98
CA LEU A 189 8.99 6.04 -5.40
C LEU A 189 8.42 7.20 -6.24
N VAL A 190 7.55 6.91 -7.20
CA VAL A 190 6.98 7.95 -8.08
C VAL A 190 5.96 8.81 -7.36
N VAL A 191 5.08 8.21 -6.55
CA VAL A 191 4.07 8.97 -5.80
C VAL A 191 4.73 9.87 -4.76
N ALA A 192 5.73 9.36 -4.03
CA ALA A 192 6.43 10.13 -3.01
C ALA A 192 7.43 11.13 -3.61
N THR A 193 8.09 10.77 -4.72
CA THR A 193 9.10 11.60 -5.39
C THR A 193 8.84 11.65 -6.91
N PRO A 194 7.89 12.49 -7.39
CA PRO A 194 7.47 12.53 -8.80
C PRO A 194 8.58 12.74 -9.83
N SER A 195 9.67 13.41 -9.45
CA SER A 195 10.84 13.63 -10.32
C SER A 195 11.55 12.33 -10.72
N LEU A 196 11.31 11.21 -10.01
CA LEU A 196 11.85 9.90 -10.33
C LEU A 196 11.13 9.18 -11.47
N ALA A 197 9.95 9.64 -11.90
CA ALA A 197 9.17 8.98 -12.94
C ALA A 197 9.99 8.71 -14.21
N LEU A 198 10.74 9.71 -14.69
CA LEU A 198 11.57 9.55 -15.90
C LEU A 198 12.67 8.49 -15.72
N ARG A 199 13.29 8.41 -14.54
CA ARG A 199 14.34 7.41 -14.22
C ARG A 199 13.75 6.00 -14.13
N LEU A 200 12.53 5.87 -13.63
CA LEU A 200 11.86 4.58 -13.40
C LEU A 200 11.08 4.07 -14.62
N LYS A 201 11.01 4.86 -15.70
CA LYS A 201 10.24 4.54 -16.91
C LYS A 201 10.63 3.20 -17.54
N THR A 202 11.93 2.95 -17.72
CA THR A 202 12.41 1.68 -18.31
C THR A 202 12.00 0.51 -17.43
N LYS A 203 12.13 0.65 -16.12
CA LYS A 203 11.77 -0.38 -15.13
C LYS A 203 10.28 -0.66 -15.10
N LEU A 204 9.44 0.38 -15.12
CA LEU A 204 7.99 0.23 -15.22
C LEU A 204 7.61 -0.50 -16.51
N ARG A 205 8.20 -0.14 -17.65
CA ARG A 205 7.95 -0.81 -18.93
C ARG A 205 8.35 -2.28 -18.89
N ALA A 206 9.54 -2.60 -18.36
CA ALA A 206 9.99 -3.98 -18.23
C ALA A 206 9.00 -4.83 -17.42
N VAL A 207 8.49 -4.31 -16.29
CA VAL A 207 7.47 -5.01 -15.49
C VAL A 207 6.16 -5.15 -16.25
N LEU A 208 5.72 -4.12 -16.97
CA LEU A 208 4.48 -4.16 -17.77
C LEU A 208 4.55 -5.17 -18.92
N ASP A 209 5.71 -5.31 -19.55
CA ASP A 209 5.94 -6.22 -20.68
C ASP A 209 5.99 -7.70 -20.26
N LEU A 210 6.02 -8.00 -18.95
CA LEU A 210 5.88 -9.37 -18.41
C LEU A 210 4.43 -9.88 -18.44
N GLN A 211 3.47 -9.04 -18.82
CA GLN A 211 2.06 -9.40 -18.84
C GLN A 211 1.78 -10.53 -19.84
N VAL A 212 0.98 -11.52 -19.42
CA VAL A 212 0.47 -12.61 -20.24
C VAL A 212 -1.01 -12.76 -19.95
N ASP A 213 -1.86 -12.67 -20.98
CA ASP A 213 -3.31 -12.90 -20.92
C ASP A 213 -4.08 -12.13 -19.83
N GLY A 214 -3.60 -10.93 -19.46
CA GLY A 214 -4.23 -10.08 -18.45
C GLY A 214 -3.56 -10.15 -17.07
N ASP A 215 -2.60 -11.05 -16.87
CA ASP A 215 -1.93 -11.25 -15.58
C ASP A 215 -0.40 -11.12 -15.66
N TRP A 216 0.25 -11.00 -14.49
CA TRP A 216 1.71 -10.90 -14.33
C TRP A 216 2.25 -12.08 -13.52
N PRO A 217 3.41 -12.63 -13.90
CA PRO A 217 4.06 -13.68 -13.12
C PRO A 217 4.43 -13.14 -11.74
N SER A 218 4.38 -13.99 -10.71
CA SER A 218 4.74 -13.59 -9.34
C SER A 218 6.24 -13.27 -9.20
N ASN A 219 7.08 -13.99 -9.94
CA ASN A 219 8.54 -13.85 -9.96
C ASN A 219 9.03 -13.55 -11.38
N ILE A 220 9.84 -12.49 -11.51
CA ILE A 220 10.45 -12.01 -12.77
C ILE A 220 11.43 -13.06 -13.30
N ALA A 221 12.28 -13.62 -12.43
CA ALA A 221 13.33 -14.57 -12.82
C ALA A 221 12.78 -15.94 -13.25
N SER A 222 11.55 -16.28 -12.86
CA SER A 222 10.90 -17.54 -13.17
C SER A 222 9.70 -17.38 -14.11
N ALA A 223 9.62 -16.26 -14.84
CA ALA A 223 8.61 -16.01 -15.86
C ALA A 223 8.52 -17.22 -16.82
N GLY A 224 7.47 -18.04 -16.65
CA GLY A 224 7.24 -19.29 -17.39
C GLY A 224 7.19 -20.59 -16.57
N TYR A 225 7.53 -20.58 -15.27
CA TYR A 225 7.52 -21.80 -14.41
C TYR A 225 6.66 -21.70 -13.14
N ASP A 226 6.24 -20.50 -12.74
CA ASP A 226 5.34 -20.31 -11.61
C ASP A 226 3.87 -20.41 -12.05
N ASN A 227 3.01 -20.91 -11.15
CA ASN A 227 1.57 -20.98 -11.41
C ASN A 227 1.05 -19.58 -11.76
N PRO A 228 0.62 -19.32 -13.02
CA PRO A 228 0.33 -17.98 -13.51
C PRO A 228 -0.94 -17.36 -12.92
N PHE A 229 -1.57 -18.05 -11.97
CA PHE A 229 -2.97 -17.89 -11.64
C PHE A 229 -3.27 -17.53 -10.18
N LEU A 230 -2.26 -17.20 -9.36
CA LEU A 230 -2.53 -16.72 -8.01
C LEU A 230 -3.11 -15.29 -8.07
N MET A 231 -4.42 -15.13 -8.25
CA MET A 231 -5.12 -13.85 -8.12
C MET A 231 -5.38 -13.52 -6.64
N GLN A 232 -4.41 -12.90 -5.97
CA GLN A 232 -4.49 -12.52 -4.55
C GLN A 232 -4.10 -11.04 -4.34
N TRP A 233 -4.03 -10.52 -3.10
CA TRP A 233 -3.42 -9.20 -2.83
C TRP A 233 -1.90 -9.26 -2.66
N CYS A 234 -1.32 -10.47 -2.57
CA CYS A 234 0.12 -10.75 -2.76
C CYS A 234 0.57 -11.38 -4.12
N HIS A 235 -0.34 -11.93 -4.97
CA HIS A 235 -0.08 -12.33 -6.39
C HIS A 235 -1.17 -11.85 -7.42
N GLY A 236 -0.93 -11.69 -8.73
CA GLY A 236 -1.99 -11.49 -9.76
C GLY A 236 -2.40 -10.06 -10.23
N ALA A 237 -3.30 -9.97 -11.23
CA ALA A 237 -3.66 -8.77 -12.01
C ALA A 237 -4.32 -7.62 -11.22
N SER A 238 -5.09 -7.94 -10.18
CA SER A 238 -5.78 -6.96 -9.32
C SER A 238 -4.82 -5.99 -8.62
N ARG A 239 -3.54 -6.36 -8.51
CA ARG A 239 -2.43 -5.54 -7.98
C ARG A 239 -2.09 -4.32 -8.78
N PHE A 240 -2.05 -4.53 -10.09
CA PHE A 240 -1.48 -3.57 -11.02
C PHE A 240 -2.46 -2.42 -11.17
N VAL A 241 -3.76 -2.65 -11.00
CA VAL A 241 -4.79 -1.60 -11.08
C VAL A 241 -4.46 -0.38 -10.24
N PHE A 242 -4.15 -0.53 -8.95
CA PHE A 242 -3.88 0.62 -8.07
C PHE A 242 -2.59 1.32 -8.41
N SER A 243 -1.54 0.53 -8.57
CA SER A 243 -0.22 1.03 -8.96
C SER A 243 -0.30 1.78 -10.28
N LEU A 244 -0.93 1.19 -11.30
CA LEU A 244 -1.06 1.79 -12.62
C LEU A 244 -1.96 3.03 -12.61
N LYS A 245 -3.07 3.04 -11.86
CA LYS A 245 -3.88 4.25 -11.68
C LYS A 245 -3.10 5.37 -10.99
N ALA A 246 -2.34 5.04 -9.94
CA ALA A 246 -1.51 6.01 -9.23
C ALA A 246 -0.34 6.52 -10.10
N LEU A 247 0.23 5.66 -10.94
CA LEU A 247 1.31 6.00 -11.85
C LEU A 247 0.84 6.73 -13.12
N TRP A 248 -0.40 6.53 -13.54
CA TRP A 248 -0.98 7.09 -14.77
C TRP A 248 -0.69 8.58 -15.02
N PRO A 249 -0.83 9.51 -14.06
CA PRO A 249 -0.56 10.93 -14.30
C PRO A 249 0.94 11.25 -14.48
N TYR A 250 1.85 10.36 -14.07
CA TYR A 250 3.29 10.57 -14.09
C TYR A 250 3.98 10.02 -15.35
N PHE A 251 3.28 9.22 -16.16
CA PHE A 251 3.81 8.59 -17.37
C PHE A 251 2.93 8.88 -18.60
N PRO A 252 2.88 10.14 -19.09
CA PRO A 252 1.99 10.55 -20.18
C PRO A 252 2.18 9.72 -21.47
N ASP A 253 3.42 9.34 -21.74
CA ASP A 253 3.85 8.55 -22.89
C ASP A 253 3.66 7.03 -22.70
N MET A 254 3.12 6.58 -21.57
CA MET A 254 2.69 5.21 -21.31
C MET A 254 1.19 5.10 -20.98
N GLN A 255 0.45 6.22 -20.96
CA GLN A 255 -0.99 6.22 -20.63
C GLN A 255 -1.79 5.26 -21.50
N GLY A 256 -1.55 5.22 -22.81
CA GLY A 256 -2.25 4.28 -23.69
C GLY A 256 -2.01 2.81 -23.35
N GLN A 257 -0.80 2.44 -22.91
CA GLN A 257 -0.48 1.09 -22.45
C GLN A 257 -1.15 0.80 -21.10
N ILE A 258 -1.11 1.77 -20.18
CA ILE A 258 -1.77 1.67 -18.88
C ILE A 258 -3.30 1.53 -19.03
N ASP A 259 -3.93 2.37 -19.84
CA ASP A 259 -5.37 2.37 -20.10
C ASP A 259 -5.82 1.05 -20.73
N HIS A 260 -5.01 0.52 -21.66
CA HIS A 260 -5.26 -0.80 -22.21
C HIS A 260 -5.31 -1.86 -21.11
N PHE A 261 -4.32 -1.91 -20.22
CA PHE A 261 -4.32 -2.87 -19.11
C PHE A 261 -5.48 -2.66 -18.15
N LEU A 262 -5.79 -1.42 -17.78
CA LEU A 262 -6.91 -1.11 -16.89
C LEU A 262 -8.27 -1.56 -17.49
N SER A 263 -8.39 -1.60 -18.82
CA SER A 263 -9.58 -2.12 -19.49
C SER A 263 -9.75 -3.64 -19.43
N LEU A 264 -8.66 -4.39 -19.16
CA LEU A 264 -8.67 -5.85 -19.07
C LEU A 264 -9.05 -6.38 -17.67
N VAL A 265 -9.00 -5.51 -16.65
CA VAL A 265 -9.18 -5.83 -15.22
C VAL A 265 -10.49 -5.26 -14.68
N THR A 266 -11.58 -5.50 -15.41
CA THR A 266 -12.95 -5.11 -15.03
C THR A 266 -13.58 -6.15 -14.09
N VAL A 267 -14.68 -5.77 -13.42
CA VAL A 267 -15.46 -6.70 -12.60
C VAL A 267 -15.97 -7.84 -13.47
N GLU A 268 -16.47 -7.54 -14.67
CA GLU A 268 -16.95 -8.52 -15.63
C GLU A 268 -15.85 -9.47 -16.10
N ALA A 269 -14.65 -8.96 -16.37
CA ALA A 269 -13.50 -9.78 -16.73
C ALA A 269 -13.04 -10.69 -15.57
N THR A 270 -13.09 -10.17 -14.34
CA THR A 270 -12.74 -10.94 -13.14
C THR A 270 -13.77 -12.04 -12.87
N GLU A 271 -15.06 -11.75 -13.00
CA GLU A 271 -16.13 -12.75 -12.82
C GLU A 271 -16.12 -13.80 -13.93
N GLU A 272 -15.81 -13.40 -15.17
CA GLU A 272 -15.63 -14.34 -16.28
C GLU A 272 -14.41 -15.25 -16.05
N ALA A 273 -13.28 -14.71 -15.60
CA ALA A 273 -12.10 -15.50 -15.25
C ALA A 273 -12.40 -16.50 -14.11
N LYS A 274 -13.10 -16.07 -13.05
CA LYS A 274 -13.56 -16.97 -11.97
C LYS A 274 -14.45 -18.10 -12.47
N ARG A 275 -15.30 -17.82 -13.45
CA ARG A 275 -16.20 -18.81 -14.04
C ARG A 275 -15.44 -19.84 -14.88
N LEU A 276 -14.45 -19.39 -15.64
CA LEU A 276 -13.67 -20.25 -16.53
C LEU A 276 -12.66 -21.11 -15.74
N GLU A 277 -12.04 -20.54 -14.70
CA GLU A 277 -10.93 -21.16 -13.97
C GLU A 277 -11.10 -21.04 -12.45
N PRO A 278 -12.10 -21.70 -11.84
CA PRO A 278 -12.40 -21.54 -10.41
C PRO A 278 -11.32 -22.08 -9.45
N GLY A 279 -10.43 -22.96 -9.92
CA GLY A 279 -9.34 -23.53 -9.11
C GLY A 279 -8.18 -22.56 -8.87
N ASP A 280 -8.09 -21.54 -9.70
CA ASP A 280 -7.03 -20.54 -9.74
C ASP A 280 -7.26 -19.39 -8.75
N PHE A 281 -8.54 -19.14 -8.44
CA PHE A 281 -8.98 -18.29 -7.32
C PHE A 281 -8.94 -19.05 -5.98
N SER A 282 -7.88 -19.84 -5.76
CA SER A 282 -7.71 -20.58 -4.51
C SER A 282 -7.67 -19.64 -3.30
N ARG A 283 -8.26 -20.12 -2.19
CA ARG A 283 -8.47 -19.35 -0.96
C ARG A 283 -7.14 -18.80 -0.42
N ALA A 284 -6.93 -17.50 -0.52
CA ALA A 284 -5.82 -16.84 0.13
C ALA A 284 -6.10 -16.73 1.64
N ASP A 285 -5.70 -17.74 2.41
CA ASP A 285 -5.76 -17.67 3.88
C ASP A 285 -4.58 -16.84 4.39
N TYR A 286 -4.76 -15.52 4.40
CA TYR A 286 -3.80 -14.60 5.03
C TYR A 286 -3.82 -14.67 6.56
N GLY A 287 -4.53 -15.63 7.14
CA GLY A 287 -4.81 -15.72 8.56
C GLY A 287 -5.90 -14.74 9.00
N PRO A 288 -6.55 -15.00 10.14
CA PRO A 288 -7.73 -14.26 10.60
C PRO A 288 -7.49 -12.75 10.83
N ALA A 289 -6.24 -12.33 11.08
CA ALA A 289 -5.89 -10.92 11.29
C ALA A 289 -5.84 -10.11 9.98
N MET A 290 -5.29 -10.67 8.91
CA MET A 290 -5.20 -10.02 7.59
C MET A 290 -6.49 -10.20 6.79
N ALA A 291 -7.19 -11.31 7.00
CA ALA A 291 -8.53 -11.56 6.48
C ALA A 291 -9.47 -10.37 6.69
N ILE A 292 -9.49 -9.79 7.90
CA ILE A 292 -10.35 -8.65 8.27
C ILE A 292 -9.96 -7.37 7.52
N THR A 293 -8.66 -7.16 7.28
CA THR A 293 -8.12 -6.02 6.51
C THR A 293 -8.47 -6.12 5.02
N PHE A 294 -8.59 -7.35 4.55
CA PHE A 294 -8.83 -7.74 3.16
C PHE A 294 -10.28 -8.15 2.85
N LYS A 295 -11.20 -7.95 3.81
CA LYS A 295 -12.65 -8.02 3.55
C LYS A 295 -13.06 -6.86 2.66
N TYR A 296 -14.04 -7.13 1.79
CA TYR A 296 -14.65 -6.17 0.86
C TYR A 296 -14.80 -4.76 1.46
N HIS A 297 -15.37 -4.65 2.65
CA HIS A 297 -15.59 -3.39 3.36
C HIS A 297 -14.31 -2.64 3.74
N SER A 298 -13.35 -3.31 4.40
CA SER A 298 -12.05 -2.74 4.77
C SER A 298 -11.24 -2.35 3.52
N SER A 299 -11.39 -3.13 2.46
CA SER A 299 -10.70 -2.96 1.19
C SER A 299 -11.22 -1.77 0.41
N VAL A 300 -12.54 -1.55 0.38
CA VAL A 300 -13.19 -0.36 -0.20
C VAL A 300 -12.78 0.92 0.55
N ALA A 301 -12.72 0.88 1.88
CA ALA A 301 -12.26 2.03 2.67
C ALA A 301 -10.76 2.31 2.43
N TRP A 302 -9.93 1.27 2.27
CA TRP A 302 -8.50 1.40 1.97
C TRP A 302 -8.23 1.94 0.56
N THR A 303 -8.97 1.51 -0.46
CA THR A 303 -8.90 2.09 -1.83
C THR A 303 -9.09 3.55 -1.82
N TRP A 304 -10.13 3.98 -1.13
CA TRP A 304 -10.60 5.32 -1.28
C TRP A 304 -9.60 6.23 -0.56
N ALA A 305 -9.05 5.76 0.57
CA ALA A 305 -7.95 6.41 1.26
C ALA A 305 -6.68 6.55 0.40
N VAL A 306 -6.44 5.63 -0.53
CA VAL A 306 -5.22 5.60 -1.36
C VAL A 306 -5.41 6.24 -2.74
N CYS A 307 -6.61 6.19 -3.31
CA CYS A 307 -6.88 6.53 -4.71
C CYS A 307 -7.83 7.72 -4.90
N GLU A 308 -8.54 8.17 -3.85
CA GLU A 308 -9.51 9.29 -3.91
C GLU A 308 -10.56 9.18 -5.05
N GLN A 309 -10.85 7.96 -5.52
CA GLN A 309 -11.78 7.75 -6.65
C GLN A 309 -13.22 7.57 -6.17
N LYS A 310 -14.15 8.16 -6.92
CA LYS A 310 -15.60 8.07 -6.71
C LYS A 310 -16.15 6.64 -6.89
N ASP A 311 -15.55 5.88 -7.81
CA ASP A 311 -15.89 4.49 -8.11
C ASP A 311 -14.65 3.59 -7.88
N PRO A 312 -14.41 3.11 -6.64
CA PRO A 312 -13.26 2.25 -6.37
C PRO A 312 -13.42 0.90 -7.08
N LEU A 313 -12.60 0.64 -8.11
CA LEU A 313 -12.47 -0.69 -8.70
C LEU A 313 -11.99 -1.67 -7.63
N MET A 314 -12.74 -2.77 -7.45
CA MET A 314 -12.57 -3.85 -6.48
C MET A 314 -11.11 -4.21 -6.15
N LEU A 315 -10.76 -4.31 -4.86
CA LEU A 315 -9.38 -4.07 -4.41
C LEU A 315 -8.69 -5.22 -3.73
N VAL A 316 -9.47 -5.95 -2.97
CA VAL A 316 -8.97 -7.07 -2.25
C VAL A 316 -10.16 -7.97 -2.04
N GLN A 317 -10.15 -9.09 -2.73
CA GLN A 317 -11.03 -10.18 -2.43
C GLN A 317 -10.15 -11.27 -1.86
N THR A 318 -10.31 -11.52 -0.57
CA THR A 318 -10.01 -12.83 0.00
C THR A 318 -11.36 -13.49 0.19
N ASP A 319 -11.58 -14.62 -0.45
CA ASP A 319 -12.77 -15.43 -0.20
C ASP A 319 -12.70 -16.05 1.20
N ILE A 320 -13.11 -15.27 2.20
CA ILE A 320 -13.35 -15.74 3.57
C ILE A 320 -14.79 -15.44 3.95
#